data_AF-A0A5M8PNP9-F1
#
_entry.id   AF-A0A5M8PNP9-F1
#
_cell.length_a   1.000
_cell.length_b   1.000
_cell.length_c   1.000
_cell.angle_alpha   90.00
_cell.angle_beta   90.00
_cell.angle_gamma   90.00
#
_symmetry.space_group_name_H-M   'P 1'
#
loop_
_entity.id
_entity.type
_entity.pdbx_description
1 polymer ?
#
loop_
_entity_poly.entity_id
_entity_poly.type
_entity_poly.pdbx_seq_one_letter_code
_entity_poly.pdbx_strand_id
1 'polypeptide(L)'
;MPSKSTGDELEDFGCCPACTGANRTRSVFMKRELYHEFAKTRLFASYPTDLIAAFHPGFSQEEVDSWRPTLERILDLDVPSVFTNYNVDEATEEEEILLKLGARFLKKPEENQWRGRYPYLDPATEPYAIYYLNYFWYIVKGKVEGGEAAR
;
A
#
# COMPACT_ATOMS: atom_id res chain seq x y z
N MET A 1 5.87 19.14 -30.53
CA MET A 1 5.82 19.27 -29.06
C MET A 1 5.03 18.07 -28.56
N PRO A 2 5.63 17.13 -27.79
CA PRO A 2 4.84 16.04 -27.22
C PRO A 2 3.81 16.64 -26.25
N SER A 3 2.54 16.29 -26.45
CA SER A 3 1.45 16.70 -25.57
C SER A 3 1.75 16.23 -24.14
N LYS A 4 1.67 17.13 -23.17
CA LYS A 4 1.71 16.76 -21.75
C LYS A 4 0.49 15.87 -21.49
N SER A 5 0.69 14.56 -21.28
CA SER A 5 -0.39 13.73 -20.76
C SER A 5 -0.74 14.29 -19.38
N THR A 6 -2.03 14.49 -19.11
CA THR A 6 -2.47 15.08 -17.83
C THR A 6 -2.47 14.05 -16.69
N GLY A 7 -2.05 12.81 -16.95
CA GLY A 7 -2.18 11.68 -16.03
C GLY A 7 -3.65 11.24 -15.81
N ASP A 8 -4.59 11.78 -16.60
CA ASP A 8 -6.02 11.45 -16.54
C ASP A 8 -6.45 10.36 -17.52
N GLU A 9 -5.56 9.97 -18.42
CA GLU A 9 -5.84 8.97 -19.45
C GLU A 9 -5.26 7.62 -19.02
N LEU A 10 -6.02 6.54 -19.27
CA LEU A 10 -5.50 5.19 -19.10
C LEU A 10 -4.47 4.91 -20.18
N GLU A 11 -3.25 4.65 -19.75
CA GLU A 11 -2.16 4.26 -20.63
C GLU A 11 -2.20 2.74 -20.80
N ASP A 12 -2.32 2.27 -22.04
CA ASP A 12 -2.13 0.86 -22.37
C ASP A 12 -0.64 0.51 -22.21
N PHE A 13 -0.36 -0.38 -21.27
CA PHE A 13 1.00 -0.81 -20.94
C PHE A 13 1.42 -2.08 -21.67
N GLY A 14 0.53 -2.63 -22.50
CA GLY A 14 0.72 -3.89 -23.18
C GLY A 14 0.75 -5.08 -22.22
N CYS A 15 0.60 -6.27 -22.80
CA CYS A 15 0.66 -7.54 -22.10
C CYS A 15 1.81 -8.40 -22.62
N CYS A 16 2.28 -9.34 -21.79
CA CYS A 16 3.21 -10.37 -22.27
C CYS A 16 2.52 -11.26 -23.34
N PRO A 17 3.27 -11.99 -24.19
CA PRO A 17 2.69 -12.77 -25.28
C PRO A 17 1.59 -13.75 -24.85
N ALA A 18 1.75 -14.38 -23.69
CA ALA A 18 0.74 -15.29 -23.13
C ALA A 18 -0.57 -14.57 -22.78
N CYS A 19 -0.49 -13.38 -22.17
CA CYS A 19 -1.67 -12.58 -21.83
C CYS A 19 -2.34 -11.99 -23.07
N THR A 20 -1.56 -11.53 -24.05
CA THR A 20 -2.09 -11.05 -25.34
C THR A 20 -2.79 -12.17 -26.10
N GLY A 21 -2.20 -13.37 -26.16
CA GLY A 21 -2.83 -14.55 -26.75
C GLY A 21 -4.11 -14.99 -26.04
N ALA A 22 -4.24 -14.65 -24.75
CA ALA A 22 -5.45 -14.86 -23.95
C ALA A 22 -6.42 -13.66 -23.98
N ASN A 23 -6.21 -12.68 -24.87
CA ASN A 23 -7.01 -11.47 -25.02
C ASN A 23 -7.19 -10.66 -23.73
N ARG A 24 -6.13 -10.61 -22.90
CA ARG A 24 -6.08 -9.77 -21.69
C ARG A 24 -5.49 -8.41 -22.02
N THR A 25 -5.94 -7.39 -21.31
CA THR A 25 -5.41 -6.02 -21.40
C THR A 25 -4.77 -5.62 -20.07
N ARG A 26 -3.83 -4.67 -20.13
CA ARG A 26 -3.21 -4.07 -18.96
C ARG A 26 -3.13 -2.57 -19.20
N SER A 27 -3.86 -1.82 -18.40
CA SER A 27 -3.80 -0.36 -18.39
C SER A 27 -3.27 0.14 -17.05
N VAL A 28 -2.63 1.31 -17.08
CA VAL A 28 -2.13 2.00 -15.90
C VAL A 28 -2.61 3.44 -15.97
N PHE A 29 -3.01 4.00 -14.84
CA PHE A 29 -3.16 5.44 -14.67
C PHE A 29 -2.31 5.86 -13.47
N MET A 30 -1.65 7.01 -13.58
CA MET A 30 -0.76 7.53 -12.54
C MET A 30 -1.29 8.88 -12.05
N LYS A 31 -1.41 9.02 -10.74
CA LYS A 31 -1.95 10.20 -10.08
C LYS A 31 -0.92 10.83 -9.15
N ARG A 32 -0.95 12.15 -9.07
CA ARG A 32 -0.07 12.94 -8.19
C ARG A 32 -0.76 13.37 -6.90
N GLU A 33 -2.08 13.24 -6.89
CA GLU A 33 -2.94 13.53 -5.75
C GLU A 33 -2.78 12.48 -4.64
N LEU A 34 -3.10 12.87 -3.41
CA LEU A 34 -3.18 11.95 -2.30
C LEU A 34 -4.26 10.89 -2.57
N TYR A 35 -4.01 9.65 -2.16
CA TYR A 35 -4.90 8.53 -2.44
C TYR A 35 -6.35 8.77 -1.99
N HIS A 36 -6.53 9.35 -0.79
CA HIS A 36 -7.86 9.65 -0.25
C HIS A 36 -8.60 10.76 -1.01
N GLU A 37 -7.89 11.68 -1.67
CA GLU A 37 -8.51 12.66 -2.57
C GLU A 37 -8.87 12.03 -3.91
N PHE A 38 -7.97 11.22 -4.48
CA PHE A 38 -8.25 10.50 -5.72
C PHE A 38 -9.45 9.54 -5.57
N ALA A 39 -9.57 8.88 -4.42
CA ALA A 39 -10.64 7.92 -4.12
C ALA A 39 -12.04 8.56 -4.01
N LYS A 40 -12.15 9.89 -4.05
CA LYS A 40 -13.42 10.65 -4.12
C LYS A 40 -13.86 10.94 -5.56
N THR A 41 -13.00 10.70 -6.55
CA THR A 41 -13.27 11.04 -7.95
C THR A 41 -14.20 10.04 -8.63
N ARG A 42 -14.91 10.48 -9.68
CA ARG A 42 -15.69 9.60 -10.56
C ARG A 42 -14.81 8.59 -11.30
N LEU A 43 -13.56 8.97 -11.58
CA LEU A 43 -12.61 8.10 -12.24
C LEU A 43 -12.30 6.88 -11.37
N PHE A 44 -11.98 7.08 -10.08
CA PHE A 44 -11.81 5.97 -9.15
C PHE A 44 -13.05 5.07 -9.07
N ALA A 45 -14.25 5.66 -8.98
CA ALA A 45 -15.49 4.90 -8.95
C ALA A 45 -15.77 4.08 -10.23
N SER A 46 -15.15 4.43 -11.35
CA SER A 46 -15.29 3.70 -12.62
C SER A 46 -14.43 2.43 -12.67
N TYR A 47 -13.48 2.28 -11.74
CA TYR A 47 -12.58 1.13 -11.63
C TYR A 47 -12.67 0.54 -10.22
N PRO A 48 -13.58 -0.42 -10.00
CA PRO A 48 -13.68 -1.12 -8.72
C PRO A 48 -12.32 -1.66 -8.29
N THR A 49 -11.95 -1.39 -7.03
CA THR A 49 -10.67 -1.82 -6.47
C THR A 49 -10.83 -3.21 -5.87
N ASP A 50 -10.00 -4.16 -6.29
CA ASP A 50 -9.97 -5.51 -5.72
C ASP A 50 -8.83 -5.70 -4.70
N LEU A 51 -7.78 -4.89 -4.80
CA LEU A 51 -6.57 -4.96 -3.97
C LEU A 51 -5.90 -3.58 -3.90
N ILE A 52 -5.41 -3.24 -2.71
CA ILE A 52 -4.53 -2.08 -2.50
C ILE A 52 -3.15 -2.59 -2.11
N ALA A 53 -2.11 -1.95 -2.64
CA ALA A 53 -0.73 -2.22 -2.24
C ALA A 53 -0.03 -0.90 -1.89
N ALA A 54 0.47 -0.81 -0.66
CA ALA A 54 1.23 0.32 -0.17
C ALA A 54 2.66 -0.13 0.16
N PHE A 55 3.62 0.28 -0.65
CA PHE A 55 5.01 -0.10 -0.49
C PHE A 55 5.74 0.97 0.33
N HIS A 56 6.22 0.59 1.52
CA HIS A 56 7.00 1.46 2.41
C HIS A 56 6.32 2.81 2.67
N PRO A 57 5.05 2.81 3.12
CA PRO A 57 4.28 4.04 3.20
C PRO A 57 4.80 5.03 4.26
N GLY A 58 5.56 4.55 5.24
CA GLY A 58 6.24 5.41 6.24
C GLY A 58 5.27 6.13 7.17
N PHE A 59 4.05 5.61 7.36
CA PHE A 59 3.01 6.31 8.10
C PHE A 59 3.18 6.22 9.62
N SER A 60 4.15 5.44 10.11
CA SER A 60 4.54 5.44 11.53
C SER A 60 5.63 6.46 11.87
N GLN A 61 6.48 6.87 10.90
CA GLN A 61 7.74 7.58 11.20
C GLN A 61 7.94 8.90 10.46
N GLU A 62 7.49 9.02 9.20
CA GLU A 62 7.77 10.22 8.39
C GLU A 62 6.53 11.11 8.22
N GLU A 63 5.41 10.51 7.85
CA GLU A 63 4.25 11.24 7.31
C GLU A 63 2.97 10.96 8.11
N VAL A 64 3.13 10.77 9.43
CA VAL A 64 2.08 10.25 10.33
C VAL A 64 0.75 10.98 10.21
N ASP A 65 0.75 12.32 10.26
CA ASP A 65 -0.47 13.12 10.21
C ASP A 65 -1.11 13.12 8.80
N SER A 66 -0.29 13.12 7.74
CA SER A 66 -0.77 13.21 6.36
C SER A 66 -1.38 11.89 5.86
N TRP A 67 -0.97 10.76 6.45
CA TRP A 67 -1.48 9.43 6.11
C TRP A 67 -2.82 9.06 6.73
N ARG A 68 -3.21 9.67 7.86
CA ARG A 68 -4.43 9.28 8.58
C ARG A 68 -5.68 9.24 7.69
N PRO A 69 -5.97 10.24 6.82
CA PRO A 69 -7.12 10.18 5.92
C PRO A 69 -7.00 9.09 4.85
N THR A 70 -5.78 8.76 4.42
CA THR A 70 -5.51 7.64 3.50
C THR A 70 -5.84 6.31 4.16
N LEU A 71 -5.37 6.09 5.39
CA LEU A 71 -5.63 4.85 6.12
C LEU A 71 -7.12 4.66 6.40
N GLU A 72 -7.81 5.72 6.86
CA GLU A 72 -9.26 5.69 7.05
C GLU A 72 -9.98 5.32 5.75
N ARG A 73 -9.59 5.93 4.62
CA ARG A 73 -10.17 5.63 3.33
C ARG A 73 -9.91 4.18 2.88
N ILE A 74 -8.70 3.67 3.06
CA ILE A 74 -8.34 2.28 2.74
C ILE A 74 -9.22 1.30 3.54
N LEU A 75 -9.36 1.54 4.84
CA LEU A 75 -10.20 0.70 5.70
C LEU A 75 -11.68 0.80 5.33
N ASP A 76 -12.17 1.98 4.94
CA ASP A 76 -13.57 2.16 4.52
C ASP A 76 -13.88 1.48 3.18
N LEU A 77 -12.87 1.19 2.34
CA LEU A 77 -13.07 0.46 1.08
C LEU A 77 -13.33 -1.05 1.31
N ASP A 78 -13.01 -1.58 2.48
CA ASP A 78 -13.14 -3.01 2.84
C ASP A 78 -12.58 -3.98 1.77
N VAL A 79 -11.44 -3.62 1.18
CA VAL A 79 -10.70 -4.45 0.24
C VAL A 79 -9.40 -4.96 0.88
N PRO A 80 -8.91 -6.16 0.51
CA PRO A 80 -7.59 -6.60 0.91
C PRO A 80 -6.55 -5.53 0.58
N SER A 81 -5.74 -5.17 1.56
CA SER A 81 -4.75 -4.11 1.45
C SER A 81 -3.44 -4.62 2.01
N VAL A 82 -2.43 -4.74 1.16
CA VAL A 82 -1.09 -5.23 1.50
C VAL A 82 -0.16 -4.05 1.74
N PHE A 83 0.65 -4.18 2.78
CA PHE A 83 1.63 -3.18 3.18
C PHE A 83 2.99 -3.84 3.32
N THR A 84 4.05 -3.09 3.08
CA THR A 84 5.43 -3.56 3.26
C THR A 84 6.29 -2.55 3.98
N ASN A 85 7.24 -3.04 4.79
CA ASN A 85 8.13 -2.23 5.61
C ASN A 85 9.60 -2.62 5.41
N TYR A 86 10.51 -1.75 5.81
CA TYR A 86 11.95 -2.02 5.78
C TYR A 86 12.44 -2.78 7.01
N ASN A 87 11.81 -2.57 8.17
CA ASN A 87 12.25 -3.15 9.43
C ASN A 87 11.06 -3.54 10.32
N VAL A 88 11.36 -4.21 11.43
CA VAL A 88 10.36 -4.72 12.38
C VAL A 88 9.73 -3.60 13.22
N ASP A 89 10.46 -2.51 13.45
CA ASP A 89 9.99 -1.38 14.26
C ASP A 89 8.86 -0.66 13.51
N GLU A 90 9.08 -0.30 12.23
CA GLU A 90 8.05 0.21 11.34
C GLU A 90 6.82 -0.71 11.33
N ALA A 91 7.03 -2.02 11.13
CA ALA A 91 5.93 -2.97 11.02
C ALA A 91 5.11 -3.08 12.33
N THR A 92 5.78 -2.96 13.48
CA THR A 92 5.13 -3.00 14.81
C THR A 92 4.37 -1.71 15.10
N GLU A 93 5.00 -0.55 14.85
CA GLU A 93 4.38 0.76 15.04
C GLU A 93 3.17 0.95 14.12
N GLU A 94 3.29 0.56 12.85
CA GLU A 94 2.20 0.61 11.89
C GLU A 94 1.05 -0.34 12.28
N GLU A 95 1.36 -1.52 12.83
CA GLU A 95 0.35 -2.41 13.39
C GLU A 95 -0.44 -1.74 14.51
N GLU A 96 0.23 -1.09 15.47
CA GLU A 96 -0.44 -0.38 16.56
C GLU A 96 -1.35 0.74 16.06
N ILE A 97 -0.90 1.52 15.08
CA ILE A 97 -1.68 2.60 14.46
C ILE A 97 -2.95 2.02 13.82
N LEU A 98 -2.80 0.95 13.03
CA LEU A 98 -3.92 0.30 12.35
C LEU A 98 -4.91 -0.33 13.33
N LEU A 99 -4.42 -0.96 14.41
CA LEU A 99 -5.28 -1.48 15.48
C LEU A 99 -6.08 -0.35 16.17
N LYS A 100 -5.45 0.80 16.44
CA LYS A 100 -6.14 1.99 16.99
C LYS A 100 -7.21 2.55 16.03
N LEU A 101 -7.03 2.37 14.72
CA LEU A 101 -8.02 2.70 13.69
C LEU A 101 -9.09 1.60 13.49
N GLY A 102 -8.99 0.50 14.25
CA GLY A 102 -9.93 -0.62 14.20
C GLY A 102 -9.71 -1.54 13.00
N ALA A 103 -8.53 -1.55 12.38
CA ALA A 103 -8.24 -2.39 11.22
C ALA A 103 -8.37 -3.88 11.55
N ARG A 104 -9.01 -4.63 10.65
CA ARG A 104 -9.05 -6.10 10.71
C ARG A 104 -7.86 -6.67 9.95
N PHE A 105 -6.92 -7.25 10.68
CA PHE A 105 -5.77 -7.96 10.10
C PHE A 105 -6.20 -9.33 9.54
N LEU A 106 -6.05 -9.52 8.24
CA LEU A 106 -6.08 -10.85 7.62
C LEU A 106 -4.75 -11.57 7.82
N LYS A 107 -3.67 -10.79 7.94
CA LYS A 107 -2.33 -11.27 8.19
C LYS A 107 -1.58 -10.24 9.04
N LYS A 108 -1.07 -10.69 10.19
CA LYS A 108 -0.21 -9.88 11.07
C LYS A 108 1.18 -9.66 10.46
N PRO A 109 1.91 -8.62 10.88
CA PRO A 109 3.27 -8.40 10.43
C PRO A 109 4.16 -9.63 10.60
N GLU A 110 4.87 -9.98 9.53
CA GLU A 110 5.91 -11.00 9.55
C GLU A 110 6.96 -10.70 8.47
N GLU A 111 8.06 -11.44 8.49
CA GLU A 111 9.02 -11.41 7.39
C GLU A 111 8.39 -11.84 6.06
N ASN A 112 8.63 -11.04 5.04
CA ASN A 112 8.19 -11.29 3.69
C ASN A 112 9.11 -12.30 3.00
N GLN A 113 8.57 -13.47 2.65
CA GLN A 113 9.29 -14.49 1.87
C GLN A 113 9.63 -14.05 0.43
N TRP A 114 8.98 -13.00 -0.06
CA TRP A 114 9.22 -12.39 -1.38
C TRP A 114 9.99 -11.07 -1.29
N ARG A 115 10.64 -10.79 -0.15
CA ARG A 115 11.51 -9.62 0.00
C ARG A 115 12.66 -9.62 -1.02
N GLY A 116 13.26 -8.45 -1.21
CA GLY A 116 14.49 -8.31 -1.96
C GLY A 116 15.59 -9.23 -1.43
N ARG A 117 16.38 -9.83 -2.32
CA ARG A 117 17.45 -10.77 -1.92
C ARG A 117 18.76 -10.07 -1.55
N TYR A 118 18.90 -8.80 -1.92
CA TYR A 118 20.10 -8.02 -1.68
C TYR A 118 20.01 -7.32 -0.31
N PRO A 119 20.96 -7.55 0.61
CA PRO A 119 21.00 -6.85 1.88
C PRO A 119 21.51 -5.42 1.69
N TYR A 120 20.86 -4.47 2.35
CA TYR A 120 21.27 -3.07 2.43
C TYR A 120 21.71 -2.76 3.86
N LEU A 121 22.63 -1.81 4.01
CA LEU A 121 23.00 -1.25 5.30
C LEU A 121 22.12 -0.03 5.56
N ASP A 122 21.49 0.01 6.72
CA ASP A 122 20.77 1.18 7.18
C ASP A 122 21.76 2.18 7.81
N PRO A 123 22.04 3.33 7.15
CA PRO A 123 22.97 4.32 7.66
C PRO A 123 22.45 5.06 8.89
N ALA A 124 21.16 4.94 9.24
CA ALA A 124 20.55 5.61 10.38
C ALA A 124 20.71 4.86 11.70
N THR A 125 21.26 3.64 11.69
CA THR A 125 21.41 2.78 12.88
C THR A 125 22.89 2.54 13.21
N GLU A 126 23.24 2.50 14.51
CA GLU A 126 24.58 2.13 14.98
C GLU A 126 24.51 0.93 15.96
N PRO A 127 25.22 -0.20 15.68
CA PRO A 127 25.93 -0.51 14.44
C PRO A 127 24.94 -0.67 13.26
N TYR A 128 25.36 -0.30 12.04
CA TYR A 128 24.53 -0.34 10.83
C TYR A 128 23.76 -1.67 10.73
N ALA A 129 22.44 -1.58 10.86
CA ALA A 129 21.54 -2.71 10.72
C ALA A 129 21.44 -3.14 9.25
N ILE A 130 21.17 -4.42 9.03
CA ILE A 130 20.88 -4.95 7.70
C ILE A 130 19.38 -4.96 7.48
N TYR A 131 18.94 -4.40 6.35
CA TYR A 131 17.56 -4.48 5.90
C TYR A 131 17.45 -5.00 4.46
N TYR A 132 16.25 -5.38 4.06
CA TYR A 132 15.93 -5.81 2.71
C TYR A 132 14.76 -4.97 2.15
N LEU A 133 14.68 -4.80 0.83
CA LEU A 133 13.49 -4.18 0.24
C LEU A 133 12.27 -5.06 0.50
N ASN A 134 11.17 -4.44 0.92
CA ASN A 134 9.94 -5.13 1.36
C ASN A 134 10.21 -6.21 2.43
N TYR A 135 11.04 -5.93 3.45
CA TYR A 135 11.48 -6.93 4.42
C TYR A 135 10.31 -7.53 5.21
N PHE A 136 9.40 -6.69 5.70
CA PHE A 136 8.19 -7.14 6.39
C PHE A 136 6.95 -6.86 5.55
N TRP A 137 5.88 -7.60 5.81
CA TRP A 137 4.59 -7.39 5.17
C TRP A 137 3.43 -7.80 6.06
N TYR A 138 2.26 -7.20 5.81
CA TYR A 138 1.01 -7.57 6.46
C TYR A 138 -0.19 -7.27 5.55
N ILE A 139 -1.36 -7.79 5.91
CA ILE A 139 -2.60 -7.59 5.14
C ILE A 139 -3.73 -7.21 6.10
N VAL A 140 -4.39 -6.10 5.80
CA VAL A 140 -5.65 -5.69 6.46
C VAL A 140 -6.80 -5.69 5.46
N LYS A 141 -8.03 -5.81 5.96
CA LYS A 141 -9.25 -5.68 5.18
C LYS A 141 -10.38 -5.13 6.04
N GLY A 142 -10.70 -3.87 5.83
CA GLY A 142 -11.81 -3.23 6.54
C GLY A 142 -11.53 -2.98 8.02
N LYS A 143 -12.57 -2.52 8.71
CA LYS A 143 -12.59 -2.39 10.16
C LYS A 143 -13.20 -3.63 10.80
N VAL A 144 -12.85 -3.92 12.06
CA VAL A 144 -13.53 -4.95 12.86
C VAL A 144 -15.00 -4.56 13.05
N GLU A 145 -15.91 -5.53 12.93
CA GLU A 145 -17.35 -5.29 13.15
C GLU A 145 -17.62 -5.12 14.65
N GLY A 146 -18.20 -3.96 15.02
CA GLY A 146 -18.49 -3.62 16.42
C GLY A 146 -17.29 -2.94 17.10
N GLY A 147 -17.51 -1.73 17.59
CA GLY A 147 -16.50 -0.86 18.22
C GLY A 147 -15.99 -1.35 19.58
N GLU A 148 -15.43 -2.55 19.63
CA GLU A 148 -14.43 -2.90 20.65
C GLU A 148 -13.05 -2.71 20.01
N ALA A 149 -12.62 -1.45 19.96
CA ALA A 149 -11.20 -1.16 20.03
C ALA A 149 -10.66 -1.90 21.25
N ALA A 150 -9.64 -2.73 21.03
CA ALA A 150 -9.01 -3.56 22.03
C ALA A 150 -8.81 -2.78 23.34
N ARG A 151 -9.39 -3.33 24.42
CA ARG A 151 -9.09 -2.91 25.80
C ARG A 151 -7.71 -3.39 26.21
#